data_AF-A0A7K4BHY1-F1
#
_entry.id   AF-A0A7K4BHY1-F1
#
_cell.length_a   1.000
_cell.length_b   1.000
_cell.length_c   1.000
_cell.angle_alpha   90.00
_cell.angle_beta   90.00
_cell.angle_gamma   90.00
#
_symmetry.space_group_name_H-M   'P 1'
#
loop_
_entity.id
_entity.type
_entity.pdbx_description
1 polymer ?
#
loop_
_entity_poly.entity_id
_entity_poly.type
_entity_poly.pdbx_seq_one_letter_code
_entity_poly.pdbx_strand_id
1 'polypeptide(L)'
;MVDFKIILSDPDTGRSYKIDAADPAARALIGKRIGDEIDGGILGLAGYRIRITGATDRTGIPARRDLPGSARRRILLSRGVGFHPTIKGQRRRKSVRGNEISADLVQINAVVKQHGAKSLAEHFKEPKAAAE
;
A
#
# COMPACT_ATOMS: atom_id res chain seq x y z
N MET A 1 -13.22 12.45 6.00
CA MET A 1 -13.21 11.67 4.76
C MET A 1 -11.90 10.92 4.73
N VAL A 2 -11.91 9.59 4.70
CA VAL A 2 -10.68 8.79 4.68
C VAL A 2 -10.47 8.37 3.23
N ASP A 3 -9.66 9.16 2.52
CA ASP A 3 -9.33 8.89 1.14
C ASP A 3 -7.99 8.15 1.09
N PHE A 4 -7.98 6.89 0.64
CA PHE A 4 -6.74 6.15 0.42
C PHE A 4 -6.38 6.12 -1.06
N LYS A 5 -5.12 6.47 -1.34
CA LYS A 5 -4.50 6.23 -2.64
C LYS A 5 -3.94 4.81 -2.65
N ILE A 6 -4.56 3.91 -3.40
CA ILE A 6 -4.09 2.53 -3.52
C ILE A 6 -3.26 2.41 -4.79
N ILE A 7 -2.02 1.97 -4.65
CA ILE A 7 -1.16 1.63 -5.78
C ILE A 7 -1.20 0.11 -5.92
N LEU A 8 -1.83 -0.36 -6.99
CA LEU A 8 -1.90 -1.75 -7.35
C LEU A 8 -0.81 -2.06 -8.38
N SER A 9 0.17 -2.87 -7.99
CA SER A 9 1.20 -3.35 -8.90
C SER A 9 0.87 -4.75 -9.40
N ASP A 10 0.93 -4.93 -10.71
CA ASP A 10 0.82 -6.22 -11.37
C ASP A 10 2.23 -6.73 -11.73
N PRO A 11 2.70 -7.83 -11.12
CA PRO A 11 4.05 -8.35 -11.35
C PRO A 11 4.24 -8.93 -12.77
N ASP A 12 3.17 -9.38 -13.43
CA ASP A 12 3.27 -10.03 -14.75
C ASP A 12 3.34 -9.01 -15.88
N THR A 13 2.58 -7.92 -15.77
CA THR A 13 2.62 -6.82 -16.76
C THR A 13 3.66 -5.75 -16.42
N GLY A 14 4.21 -5.77 -15.20
CA GLY A 14 5.14 -4.76 -14.70
C GLY A 14 4.51 -3.36 -14.57
N ARG A 15 3.18 -3.24 -14.70
CA ARG A 15 2.46 -1.97 -14.63
C ARG A 15 1.91 -1.76 -13.22
N SER A 16 1.84 -0.49 -12.84
CA SER A 16 1.21 -0.06 -11.59
C SER A 16 0.07 0.89 -11.88
N TYR A 17 -1.03 0.68 -11.20
CA TYR A 17 -2.28 1.42 -11.37
C TYR A 17 -2.63 2.15 -10.09
N LYS A 18 -3.08 3.39 -10.23
CA LYS A 18 -3.56 4.21 -9.11
C LYS A 18 -5.08 4.08 -9.04
N ILE A 19 -5.58 3.65 -7.88
CA ILE A 19 -7.00 3.58 -7.57
C ILE A 19 -7.24 4.50 -6.37
N ASP A 20 -8.11 5.49 -6.54
CA ASP A 20 -8.57 6.32 -5.44
C ASP A 20 -9.77 5.61 -4.79
N ALA A 21 -9.55 5.04 -3.60
CA ALA A 21 -10.57 4.31 -2.87
C ALA A 21 -11.40 5.28 -2.00
N ALA A 22 -12.64 5.52 -2.40
CA ALA A 22 -13.60 6.32 -1.63
C ALA A 22 -14.23 5.52 -0.47
N ASP A 23 -14.81 6.26 0.50
CA ASP A 23 -15.22 5.89 1.86
C ASP A 23 -15.70 4.44 2.16
N PRO A 24 -16.47 3.71 1.31
CA PRO A 24 -16.88 2.33 1.63
C PRO A 24 -15.71 1.34 1.59
N ALA A 25 -14.87 1.43 0.57
CA ALA A 25 -13.73 0.54 0.38
C ALA A 25 -12.61 0.86 1.38
N ALA A 26 -12.43 2.15 1.68
CA ALA A 26 -11.46 2.61 2.66
C ALA A 26 -11.73 2.03 4.05
N ARG A 27 -12.99 2.04 4.51
CA ARG A 27 -13.37 1.46 5.82
C ARG A 27 -13.10 -0.04 5.93
N ALA A 28 -13.29 -0.78 4.85
CA ALA A 28 -13.03 -2.22 4.82
C ALA A 28 -11.52 -2.58 4.90
N LEU A 29 -10.65 -1.63 4.56
CA LEU A 29 -9.18 -1.80 4.67
C LEU A 29 -8.63 -1.43 6.05
N ILE A 30 -9.38 -0.67 6.86
CA ILE A 30 -8.98 -0.31 8.22
C ILE A 30 -8.97 -1.56 9.10
N GLY A 31 -7.89 -1.77 9.86
CA GLY A 31 -7.69 -2.93 10.72
C GLY A 31 -7.06 -4.15 10.02
N LYS A 32 -6.85 -4.09 8.70
CA LYS A 32 -6.05 -5.09 7.98
C LYS A 32 -4.56 -4.88 8.24
N ARG A 33 -3.77 -5.95 8.14
CA ARG A 33 -2.32 -5.89 8.34
C ARG A 33 -1.58 -5.90 7.02
N ILE A 34 -0.44 -5.23 7.00
CA ILE A 34 0.52 -5.32 5.90
C ILE A 34 1.00 -6.76 5.81
N GLY A 35 0.85 -7.36 4.63
CA GLY A 35 1.18 -8.74 4.35
C GLY A 35 -0.03 -9.64 4.14
N ASP A 36 -1.22 -9.19 4.56
CA ASP A 36 -2.49 -9.90 4.39
C ASP A 36 -2.94 -9.89 2.93
N GLU A 37 -3.67 -10.94 2.57
CA GLU A 37 -4.33 -11.09 1.28
C GLU A 37 -5.81 -10.70 1.43
N ILE A 38 -6.28 -9.87 0.51
CA ILE A 38 -7.62 -9.30 0.49
C ILE A 38 -8.23 -9.56 -0.88
N ASP A 39 -9.53 -9.87 -0.89
CA ASP A 39 -10.29 -9.99 -2.12
C ASP A 39 -10.47 -8.60 -2.77
N GLY A 40 -10.08 -8.52 -4.04
CA GLY A 40 -10.18 -7.31 -4.86
C GLY A 40 -11.61 -6.83 -5.11
N GLY A 41 -12.62 -7.63 -4.75
CA GLY A 41 -14.03 -7.23 -4.80
C GLY A 41 -14.31 -5.96 -3.98
N ILE A 42 -13.57 -5.72 -2.90
CA ILE A 42 -13.66 -4.49 -2.08
C ILE A 42 -13.28 -3.23 -2.88
N LEU A 43 -12.44 -3.40 -3.91
CA LEU A 43 -11.91 -2.33 -4.76
C LEU A 43 -12.55 -2.30 -6.15
N GLY A 44 -13.63 -3.06 -6.37
CA GLY A 44 -14.27 -3.20 -7.68
C GLY A 44 -13.53 -4.15 -8.65
N LEU A 45 -12.48 -4.82 -8.18
CA LEU A 45 -11.69 -5.80 -8.93
C LEU A 45 -12.17 -7.22 -8.61
N ALA A 46 -13.32 -7.59 -9.16
CA ALA A 46 -13.93 -8.90 -8.94
C ALA A 46 -12.99 -10.04 -9.41
N GLY A 47 -12.74 -10.99 -8.51
CA GLY A 47 -11.92 -12.19 -8.78
C GLY A 47 -10.42 -12.03 -8.55
N TYR A 48 -9.93 -10.82 -8.23
CA TYR A 48 -8.52 -10.62 -7.92
C TYR A 48 -8.21 -10.91 -6.45
N ARG A 49 -7.07 -11.54 -6.16
CA ARG A 49 -6.49 -11.51 -4.81
C ARG A 49 -5.32 -10.56 -4.77
N ILE A 50 -5.40 -9.61 -3.84
CA ILE A 50 -4.47 -8.51 -3.68
C ILE A 50 -3.78 -8.66 -2.34
N ARG A 51 -2.45 -8.60 -2.34
CA ARG A 51 -1.65 -8.60 -1.12
C ARG A 51 -1.19 -7.20 -0.79
N ILE A 52 -1.45 -6.75 0.43
CA ILE A 52 -0.91 -5.47 0.91
C ILE A 52 0.58 -5.63 1.21
N THR A 53 1.42 -4.83 0.59
CA THR A 53 2.88 -4.90 0.77
C THR A 53 3.42 -3.79 1.66
N GLY A 54 2.77 -2.63 1.68
CA GLY A 54 3.19 -1.51 2.50
C GLY A 54 2.16 -0.39 2.58
N ALA A 55 2.42 0.59 3.43
CA ALA A 55 1.62 1.80 3.52
C ALA A 55 2.49 3.00 3.94
N THR A 56 2.00 4.20 3.64
CA THR A 56 2.65 5.46 3.98
C THR A 56 1.68 6.38 4.68
N ASP A 57 2.18 6.99 5.75
CA ASP A 57 1.49 7.97 6.57
C ASP A 57 1.43 9.36 5.91
N ARG A 58 0.52 10.23 6.35
CA ARG A 58 0.46 11.64 5.92
C ARG A 58 1.78 12.40 6.12
N THR A 59 2.54 12.03 7.14
CA THR A 59 3.86 12.62 7.45
C THR A 59 5.01 11.95 6.66
N GLY A 60 4.70 11.06 5.72
CA GLY A 60 5.71 10.34 4.92
C GLY A 60 6.44 9.22 5.69
N ILE A 61 5.95 8.84 6.87
CA ILE A 61 6.52 7.74 7.65
C ILE A 61 6.06 6.42 7.03
N PRO A 62 7.00 5.51 6.70
CA PRO A 62 6.63 4.21 6.16
C PRO A 62 6.12 3.29 7.28
N ALA A 63 5.13 2.47 6.93
CA ALA A 63 4.67 1.37 7.75
C ALA A 63 5.54 0.12 7.54
N ARG A 64 5.82 -0.60 8.62
CA ARG A 64 6.71 -1.77 8.62
C ARG A 64 5.96 -3.01 9.10
N ARG A 65 6.00 -4.08 8.31
CA ARG A 65 5.31 -5.35 8.58
C ARG A 65 5.67 -5.98 9.93
N ASP A 66 6.92 -5.84 10.36
CA ASP A 66 7.45 -6.49 11.55
C ASP A 66 6.87 -5.92 12.87
N LEU A 67 6.29 -4.71 12.83
CA LEU A 67 5.84 -4.01 14.03
C LEU A 67 4.33 -4.17 14.21
N PRO A 68 3.86 -4.78 15.30
CA PRO A 68 2.43 -4.90 15.54
C PRO A 68 1.79 -3.56 15.93
N GLY A 69 0.58 -3.35 15.43
CA GLY A 69 -0.31 -2.25 15.77
C GLY A 69 -0.27 -1.09 14.77
N SER A 70 -1.04 -0.04 15.04
CA SER A 70 -1.20 1.13 14.17
C SER A 70 -0.39 2.36 14.62
N ALA A 71 0.21 2.30 15.82
CA ALA A 71 0.92 3.41 16.44
C ALA A 71 2.29 3.69 15.80
N ARG A 72 2.73 4.95 15.91
CA ARG A 72 4.08 5.38 15.54
C ARG A 72 5.05 5.06 16.68
N ARG A 73 6.18 4.44 16.38
CA ARG A 73 7.23 4.11 17.36
C ARG A 73 8.60 4.54 16.86
N ARG A 74 9.48 4.99 17.77
CA ARG A 74 10.88 5.32 17.45
C ARG A 74 11.76 4.12 17.74
N ILE A 75 12.39 3.57 16.71
CA ILE A 75 13.17 2.34 16.81
C ILE A 75 14.58 2.61 16.28
N LEU A 76 15.57 2.00 16.91
CA LEU A 76 16.95 2.03 16.43
C LEU A 76 17.05 1.11 15.20
N LEU A 77 17.25 1.71 14.03
CA LEU A 77 17.41 0.98 12.77
C LEU A 77 18.88 0.94 12.38
N SER A 78 19.34 -0.25 11.97
CA SER A 78 20.65 -0.45 11.33
C SER A 78 20.54 -0.44 9.81
N ARG A 79 19.52 -1.11 9.26
CA ARG A 79 19.23 -1.20 7.82
C ARG A 79 17.75 -1.52 7.59
N GLY A 80 17.20 -1.14 6.44
CA GLY A 80 15.93 -1.63 5.93
C GLY A 80 14.90 -0.54 5.70
N VAL A 81 13.62 -0.88 5.87
CA VAL A 81 12.48 0.02 5.58
C VAL A 81 12.59 1.30 6.44
N GLY A 82 12.66 2.45 5.78
CA GLY A 82 12.78 3.78 6.40
C GLY A 82 14.21 4.22 6.73
N PHE A 83 15.22 3.35 6.62
CA PHE A 83 16.61 3.72 6.86
C PHE A 83 17.59 3.00 5.92
N HIS A 84 18.19 3.79 5.02
CA HIS A 84 19.31 3.37 4.19
C HIS A 84 20.60 3.95 4.78
N PRO A 85 21.47 3.14 5.41
CA PRO A 85 22.72 3.62 5.99
C PRO A 85 23.71 3.99 4.88
N THR A 86 24.31 5.17 4.97
CA THR A 86 25.37 5.60 4.04
C THR A 86 26.75 5.09 4.49
N ILE A 87 26.92 4.93 5.81
CA ILE A 87 28.18 4.47 6.42
C ILE A 87 27.95 3.06 6.99
N LYS A 88 28.91 2.16 6.76
CA LYS A 88 28.88 0.80 7.31
C LYS A 88 28.84 0.86 8.85
N GLY A 89 27.82 0.24 9.45
CA GLY A 89 27.65 0.22 10.91
C GLY A 89 26.82 1.38 11.49
N GLN A 90 26.37 2.34 10.67
CA GLN A 90 25.54 3.43 11.15
C GLN A 90 24.19 2.90 11.66
N ARG A 91 23.78 3.34 12.85
CA ARG A 91 22.45 3.10 13.41
C ARG A 91 21.80 4.43 13.72
N ARG A 92 20.51 4.57 13.39
CA ARG A 92 19.76 5.79 13.69
C ARG A 92 18.39 5.45 14.26
N ARG A 93 18.00 6.15 15.33
CA ARG A 93 16.61 6.12 15.80
C ARG A 93 15.72 6.87 14.83
N LYS A 94 14.80 6.17 14.18
CA LYS A 94 13.78 6.74 13.30
C LYS A 94 12.38 6.35 13.73
N SER A 95 11.43 7.22 13.44
CA SER A 95 10.01 6.94 13.62
C SER A 95 9.55 6.03 12.50
N VAL A 96 8.88 4.94 12.85
CA VAL A 96 8.31 3.96 11.93
C VAL A 96 6.88 3.68 12.39
N ARG A 97 5.98 3.42 11.44
CA ARG A 97 4.60 3.04 11.76
C ARG A 97 4.46 1.51 11.81
N GLY A 98 3.57 1.04 12.67
CA GLY A 98 3.25 -0.38 12.73
C GLY A 98 2.52 -0.88 11.48
N ASN A 99 2.22 -2.18 11.48
CA ASN A 99 1.73 -2.92 10.33
C ASN A 99 0.22 -2.83 10.11
N GLU A 100 -0.53 -2.24 11.02
CA GLU A 100 -1.98 -2.14 10.94
C GLU A 100 -2.41 -0.87 10.21
N ILE A 101 -3.40 -0.99 9.32
CA ILE A 101 -3.91 0.13 8.53
C ILE A 101 -4.87 0.95 9.39
N SER A 102 -4.49 2.22 9.63
CA SER A 102 -5.33 3.22 10.29
C SER A 102 -5.77 4.32 9.32
N ALA A 103 -6.78 5.08 9.73
CA ALA A 103 -7.33 6.21 8.98
C ALA A 103 -6.33 7.36 8.70
N ASP A 104 -5.18 7.36 9.37
CA ASP A 104 -4.14 8.37 9.20
C ASP A 104 -3.21 8.08 8.00
N LEU A 105 -3.31 6.89 7.41
CA LEU A 105 -2.54 6.53 6.23
C LEU A 105 -3.11 7.25 5.01
N VAL A 106 -2.23 7.56 4.05
CA VAL A 106 -2.63 8.24 2.81
C VAL A 106 -2.47 7.32 1.62
N GLN A 107 -1.43 6.49 1.62
CA GLN A 107 -1.11 5.60 0.52
C GLN A 107 -0.98 4.16 1.00
N ILE A 108 -1.58 3.24 0.26
CA ILE A 108 -1.45 1.79 0.48
C ILE A 108 -0.85 1.19 -0.80
N ASN A 109 0.20 0.40 -0.66
CA ASN A 109 0.82 -0.32 -1.76
C ASN A 109 0.39 -1.77 -1.70
N ALA A 110 -0.03 -2.29 -2.84
CA ALA A 110 -0.52 -3.65 -2.95
C ALA A 110 -0.05 -4.31 -4.24
N VAL A 111 0.07 -5.64 -4.20
CA VAL A 111 0.54 -6.46 -5.31
C VAL A 111 -0.54 -7.49 -5.65
N VAL A 112 -0.79 -7.69 -6.93
CA VAL A 112 -1.70 -8.72 -7.42
C VAL A 112 -1.03 -10.09 -7.28
N LYS A 113 -1.69 -11.03 -6.62
CA LYS A 113 -1.19 -12.40 -6.41
C LYS A 113 -1.96 -13.46 -7.20
N GLN A 114 -3.27 -13.28 -7.33
CA GLN A 114 -4.10 -14.13 -8.18
C GLN A 114 -4.96 -13.24 -9.05
N HIS A 115 -4.93 -13.52 -10.35
CA HIS A 115 -5.70 -12.79 -11.34
C HIS A 115 -7.14 -13.29 -11.37
N GLY A 116 -8.07 -12.33 -11.42
CA GLY A 116 -9.49 -12.60 -11.66
C GLY A 116 -9.85 -12.65 -13.14
N ALA A 117 -11.13 -12.90 -13.41
CA ALA A 117 -11.67 -13.14 -14.76
C ALA A 117 -11.66 -11.94 -15.73
N LYS A 118 -11.34 -10.72 -15.28
CA LYS A 118 -11.31 -9.52 -16.14
C LYS A 118 -9.97 -8.83 -16.08
N SER A 119 -9.29 -8.64 -17.20
CA SER A 119 -7.98 -8.00 -17.31
C SER A 119 -7.94 -6.61 -16.63
N LEU A 120 -6.95 -6.35 -15.77
CA LEU A 120 -6.71 -5.00 -15.21
C LEU A 120 -6.57 -3.93 -16.31
N ALA A 121 -6.15 -4.33 -17.52
CA ALA A 121 -6.08 -3.49 -18.70
C ALA A 121 -7.44 -2.99 -19.22
N GLU A 122 -8.57 -3.63 -18.91
CA GLU A 122 -9.91 -3.20 -19.35
C GLU A 122 -10.57 -2.21 -18.39
N HIS A 123 -10.14 -2.17 -17.12
CA HIS A 123 -10.50 -1.10 -16.21
C HIS A 123 -9.68 0.18 -16.46
N PHE A 124 -8.57 0.09 -17.20
CA PHE A 124 -7.63 1.18 -17.45
C PHE A 124 -7.37 1.52 -18.94
N LYS A 125 -8.09 0.91 -19.89
CA LYS A 125 -8.35 1.50 -21.24
C LYS A 125 -9.62 2.35 -21.08
N GLU A 126 -9.71 3.65 -21.31
CA GLU A 126 -8.93 4.69 -21.99
C GLU A 126 -9.50 6.07 -21.51
N PRO A 127 -8.93 7.25 -21.84
CA PRO A 127 -7.91 7.45 -22.87
C PRO A 127 -6.67 8.25 -22.44
N LYS A 128 -5.63 7.93 -23.19
CA LYS A 128 -4.61 8.86 -23.65
C LYS A 128 -5.32 9.90 -24.55
N ALA A 129 -5.91 10.96 -24.00
CA ALA A 129 -6.44 12.09 -24.77
C ALA A 129 -6.50 13.39 -23.95
N ALA A 130 -5.53 14.27 -24.25
CA ALA A 130 -5.37 15.70 -23.99
C ALA A 130 -3.86 15.93 -23.68
N ALA A 131 -2.94 16.31 -24.57
CA ALA A 131 -3.04 16.94 -25.88
C ALA A 131 -3.97 18.15 -25.90
N GLU A 132 -3.59 19.22 -25.21
CA GLU A 132 -3.18 20.51 -25.80
C GLU A 132 -2.52 21.39 -24.73
#